data_AF-A0A8T5RF05-F1
#
_entry.id   AF-A0A8T5RF05-F1
#
_cell.length_a   1.000
_cell.length_b   1.000
_cell.length_c   1.000
_cell.angle_alpha   90.00
_cell.angle_beta   90.00
_cell.angle_gamma   90.00
#
_symmetry.space_group_name_H-M   'P 1'
#
loop_
_entity.id
_entity.type
_entity.pdbx_description
1 polymer ?
#
loop_
_entity_poly.entity_id
_entity_poly.type
_entity_poly.pdbx_seq_one_letter_code
_entity_poly.pdbx_strand_id
1 'polypeptide(L)'
;YIDDQYNVTEVKSFFGESPSLPELRGTSETGEVRIPIVVKEVPKMSVDLGMVTAEEYKIMKICDGMNTIEKVAQIASTSVDYIEKIMEKLHKKGLIKVIKRT
;
A
#
# COMPACT_ATOMS: atom_id res chain seq x y z
N TYR A 1 -8.66 -7.91 3.12
CA TYR A 1 -8.66 -8.49 1.76
C TYR A 1 -9.13 -7.45 0.74
N ILE A 2 -8.76 -7.57 -0.54
CA ILE A 2 -9.28 -6.70 -1.62
C ILE A 2 -10.07 -7.57 -2.61
N ASP A 3 -11.34 -7.25 -2.79
CA ASP A 3 -12.22 -8.00 -3.69
C ASP A 3 -11.96 -7.67 -5.19
N ASP A 4 -12.71 -8.33 -6.07
CA ASP A 4 -12.60 -8.13 -7.52
C ASP A 4 -13.19 -6.81 -8.02
N GLN A 5 -13.93 -6.11 -7.15
CA GLN A 5 -14.41 -4.76 -7.39
C GLN A 5 -13.44 -3.69 -6.88
N TYR A 6 -12.27 -4.10 -6.37
CA TYR A 6 -11.25 -3.24 -5.75
C TYR A 6 -11.71 -2.60 -4.44
N ASN A 7 -12.74 -3.14 -3.79
CA ASN A 7 -13.12 -2.72 -2.45
C ASN A 7 -12.19 -3.40 -1.46
N VAL A 8 -11.65 -2.60 -0.54
CA VAL A 8 -10.86 -3.10 0.58
C VAL A 8 -11.83 -3.49 1.68
N THR A 9 -12.07 -4.79 1.84
CA THR A 9 -12.91 -5.35 2.90
C THR A 9 -12.02 -5.95 3.99
N GLU A 10 -12.34 -5.74 5.26
CA GLU A 10 -11.53 -6.12 6.44
C GLU A 10 -10.29 -5.27 6.74
N VAL A 11 -10.31 -3.97 6.45
CA VAL A 11 -9.59 -3.07 7.36
C VAL A 11 -10.50 -2.94 8.58
N LYS A 12 -10.10 -3.52 9.72
CA LYS A 12 -10.76 -3.26 11.00
C LYS A 12 -10.73 -1.75 11.16
N SER A 13 -11.86 -1.09 10.85
CA SER A 13 -11.98 0.35 10.96
C SER A 13 -11.87 0.67 12.44
N PHE A 14 -10.66 1.00 12.90
CA PHE A 14 -10.48 1.72 14.16
C PHE A 14 -10.93 3.17 13.90
N PHE A 15 -12.22 3.36 13.69
CA PHE A 15 -12.87 4.65 13.90
C PHE A 15 -12.81 4.92 15.40
N GLY A 16 -11.69 5.48 15.88
CA GLY A 16 -11.55 5.91 17.27
C GLY A 16 -10.13 5.99 17.80
N GLU A 17 -9.19 5.21 17.27
CA GLU A 17 -7.81 5.21 17.76
C GLU A 17 -6.87 5.53 16.60
N SER A 18 -6.27 6.72 16.66
CA SER A 18 -5.11 7.02 15.83
C SER A 18 -4.04 5.98 16.18
N PRO A 19 -3.52 5.19 15.22
CA PRO A 19 -2.55 4.15 15.53
C PRO A 19 -1.38 4.79 16.26
N SER A 20 -1.13 4.30 17.48
CA SER A 20 -0.03 4.81 18.28
C SER A 20 1.29 4.30 17.68
N LEU A 21 2.36 5.11 17.76
CA LEU A 21 3.69 4.78 17.25
C LEU A 21 4.19 3.34 17.55
N PRO A 22 3.83 2.68 18.67
CA PRO A 22 4.21 1.30 18.94
C PRO A 22 3.61 0.27 17.95
N GLU A 23 2.41 0.51 17.42
CA GLU A 23 1.69 -0.45 16.56
C GLU A 23 2.16 -0.41 15.10
N LEU A 24 2.82 0.68 14.70
CA LEU A 24 3.43 0.87 13.38
C LEU A 24 4.82 0.23 13.24
N ARG A 25 5.39 -0.29 14.33
CA ARG A 25 6.65 -1.04 14.30
C ARG A 25 6.42 -2.43 13.70
N GLY A 26 6.22 -2.46 12.39
CA GLY A 26 6.41 -3.65 11.59
C GLY A 26 7.85 -4.16 11.78
N THR A 27 8.00 -5.47 11.80
CA THR A 27 9.21 -6.28 12.01
C THR A 27 10.34 -5.96 11.01
N SER A 28 10.87 -4.75 11.06
CA SER A 28 12.10 -4.34 10.41
C SER A 28 13.14 -4.22 11.51
N GLU A 29 14.23 -4.98 11.38
CA GLU A 29 15.31 -5.06 12.39
C GLU A 29 15.98 -3.70 12.66
N THR A 30 15.68 -2.69 11.83
CA THR A 30 16.18 -1.32 11.88
C THR A 30 15.21 -0.30 12.49
N GLY A 31 13.96 -0.68 12.82
CA GLY A 31 12.95 0.24 13.36
C GLY A 31 12.45 1.30 12.37
N GLU A 32 12.82 1.19 11.09
CA GLU A 32 12.45 2.13 10.03
C GLU A 32 11.05 1.80 9.49
N VAL A 33 10.09 2.67 9.76
CA VAL A 33 8.70 2.53 9.28
C VAL A 33 8.61 3.09 7.87
N ARG A 34 8.17 2.25 6.92
CA ARG A 34 8.07 2.57 5.49
C ARG A 34 6.60 2.62 5.08
N ILE A 35 6.13 3.80 4.69
CA ILE A 35 4.72 4.09 4.43
C ILE A 35 4.54 4.52 2.97
N PRO A 36 3.95 3.68 2.10
CA PRO A 36 3.62 4.07 0.74
C PRO A 36 2.38 4.99 0.68
N ILE A 37 2.46 6.04 -0.14
CA ILE A 37 1.37 6.96 -0.44
C ILE A 37 1.21 7.14 -1.95
N VAL A 38 -0.03 7.01 -2.43
CA VAL A 38 -0.38 7.36 -3.81
C VAL A 38 -0.35 8.88 -3.97
N VAL A 39 0.44 9.37 -4.93
CA VAL A 39 0.61 10.82 -5.17
C VAL A 39 -0.35 11.39 -6.21
N LYS A 40 -0.95 10.54 -7.04
CA LYS A 40 -1.89 10.91 -8.09
C LYS A 40 -3.02 9.93 -8.11
N GLU A 41 -4.25 10.44 -8.18
CA GLU A 41 -5.41 9.59 -8.36
C GLU A 41 -5.33 8.87 -9.71
N VAL A 42 -5.40 7.55 -9.67
CA VAL A 42 -5.45 6.71 -10.87
C VAL A 42 -6.89 6.21 -11.02
N PRO A 43 -7.58 6.54 -12.12
CA PRO A 43 -8.92 6.03 -12.37
C PRO A 43 -8.88 4.55 -12.75
N LYS A 44 -10.00 3.84 -12.52
CA LYS A 44 -10.13 2.41 -12.91
C LYS A 44 -9.85 2.18 -14.40
N MET A 45 -10.20 3.15 -15.24
CA MET A 45 -9.96 3.10 -16.69
C MET A 45 -8.47 2.96 -17.05
N SER A 46 -7.54 3.36 -16.15
CA SER A 46 -6.11 3.12 -16.36
C SER A 46 -5.72 1.64 -16.37
N VAL A 47 -6.52 0.78 -15.71
CA VAL A 47 -6.38 -0.68 -15.83
C VAL A 47 -6.86 -1.14 -17.19
N ASP A 48 -8.04 -0.67 -17.62
CA ASP A 48 -8.65 -1.06 -18.90
C ASP A 48 -7.79 -0.63 -20.11
N LEU A 49 -7.09 0.51 -19.98
CA LEU A 49 -6.15 1.03 -20.98
C LEU A 49 -4.75 0.40 -20.89
N GLY A 50 -4.51 -0.52 -19.95
CA GLY A 50 -3.23 -1.21 -19.80
C GLY A 50 -2.07 -0.36 -19.26
N MET A 51 -2.36 0.81 -18.68
CA MET A 51 -1.33 1.69 -18.09
C MET A 51 -0.80 1.15 -16.76
N VAL A 52 -1.66 0.46 -16.02
CA VAL A 52 -1.36 -0.26 -14.78
C VAL A 52 -2.02 -1.63 -14.82
N THR A 53 -1.42 -2.61 -14.19
CA THR A 53 -2.06 -3.93 -14.07
C THR A 53 -3.17 -3.89 -13.03
N ALA A 54 -4.11 -4.85 -13.07
CA ALA A 54 -5.14 -4.99 -12.05
C ALA A 54 -4.54 -5.15 -10.65
N GLU A 55 -3.43 -5.88 -10.54
CA GLU A 55 -2.72 -6.07 -9.28
C GLU A 55 -2.03 -4.80 -8.79
N GLU A 56 -1.34 -4.07 -9.68
CA GLU A 56 -0.78 -2.75 -9.35
C GLU A 56 -1.88 -1.81 -8.85
N TYR A 57 -3.04 -1.80 -9.49
CA TYR A 57 -4.18 -0.98 -9.09
C TYR A 57 -4.78 -1.40 -7.74
N LYS A 58 -4.91 -2.71 -7.47
CA LYS A 58 -5.31 -3.23 -6.13
C LYS A 58 -4.36 -2.71 -5.04
N ILE A 59 -3.05 -2.83 -5.26
CA ILE A 59 -2.03 -2.38 -4.30
C ILE A 59 -2.05 -0.86 -4.12
N MET A 60 -2.28 -0.10 -5.18
CA MET A 60 -2.44 1.36 -5.07
C MET A 60 -3.60 1.75 -4.15
N LYS A 61 -4.72 1.02 -4.15
CA LYS A 61 -5.87 1.31 -3.28
C LYS A 61 -5.61 1.15 -1.79
N ILE A 62 -4.59 0.39 -1.41
CA ILE A 62 -4.18 0.20 0.00
C ILE A 62 -3.01 1.09 0.42
N CYS A 63 -2.37 1.78 -0.52
CA CYS A 63 -1.28 2.74 -0.26
C CYS A 63 -1.83 4.14 0.06
N ASP A 64 -2.59 4.21 1.15
CA ASP A 64 -3.33 5.39 1.62
C ASP A 64 -2.50 6.34 2.50
N GLY A 65 -1.21 6.05 2.73
CA GLY A 65 -0.37 6.80 3.65
C GLY A 65 -0.58 6.47 5.13
N MET A 66 -1.40 5.46 5.45
CA MET A 66 -1.60 4.95 6.82
C MET A 66 -1.02 3.55 7.00
N ASN A 67 -1.01 2.73 5.95
CA ASN A 67 -0.45 1.37 5.99
C ASN A 67 1.06 1.37 5.76
N THR A 68 1.81 0.53 6.49
CA THR A 68 3.22 0.25 6.19
C THR A 68 3.34 -0.75 5.03
N ILE A 69 4.53 -0.88 4.44
CA ILE A 69 4.80 -1.91 3.41
C ILE A 69 4.43 -3.32 3.90
N GLU A 70 4.73 -3.63 5.17
CA GLU A 70 4.42 -4.92 5.78
C GLU A 70 2.91 -5.12 5.91
N LYS A 71 2.18 -4.07 6.29
CA LYS A 71 0.71 -4.10 6.37
C LYS A 71 0.07 -4.23 4.99
N VAL A 72 0.61 -3.53 3.99
CA VAL A 72 0.20 -3.64 2.59
C VAL A 72 0.38 -5.07 2.09
N ALA A 73 1.53 -5.71 2.37
CA ALA A 73 1.80 -7.10 2.03
C ALA A 73 0.80 -8.06 2.69
N GLN A 74 0.49 -7.83 3.97
CA GLN A 74 -0.51 -8.59 4.70
C GLN A 74 -1.91 -8.47 4.08
N ILE A 75 -2.35 -7.25 3.73
CA ILE A 75 -3.69 -7.01 3.14
C ILE A 75 -3.80 -7.63 1.74
N ALA A 76 -2.72 -7.55 0.96
CA ALA A 76 -2.64 -8.13 -0.38
C ALA A 76 -2.35 -9.64 -0.39
N SER A 77 -2.16 -10.27 0.77
CA SER A 77 -1.79 -11.68 0.91
C SER A 77 -0.59 -12.09 0.05
N THR A 78 0.43 -11.23 0.00
CA THR A 78 1.66 -11.45 -0.79
C THR A 78 2.91 -11.16 0.05
N SER A 79 4.10 -11.43 -0.50
CA SER A 79 5.35 -11.20 0.23
C SER A 79 5.76 -9.73 0.24
N VAL A 80 6.49 -9.31 1.29
CA VAL A 80 7.06 -7.96 1.40
C VAL A 80 7.97 -7.65 0.20
N ASP A 81 8.85 -8.57 -0.17
CA ASP A 81 9.73 -8.44 -1.33
C ASP A 81 8.97 -8.17 -2.64
N TYR A 82 7.80 -8.78 -2.79
CA TYR A 82 6.96 -8.56 -3.96
C TYR A 82 6.34 -7.15 -3.95
N ILE A 83 5.82 -6.73 -2.79
CA ILE A 83 5.32 -5.36 -2.61
C ILE A 83 6.43 -4.35 -2.88
N GLU A 84 7.64 -4.56 -2.38
CA GLU A 84 8.77 -3.64 -2.63
C GLU A 84 9.08 -3.49 -4.12
N LYS A 85 9.09 -4.58 -4.88
CA LYS A 85 9.25 -4.55 -6.35
C LYS A 85 8.14 -3.76 -7.02
N ILE A 86 6.90 -3.89 -6.55
CA ILE A 86 5.77 -3.12 -7.07
C ILE A 86 5.89 -1.65 -6.68
N MET A 87 6.28 -1.33 -5.45
CA MET A 87 6.52 0.05 -5.00
C MET A 87 7.59 0.71 -5.85
N GLU A 88 8.69 0.02 -6.16
CA GLU A 88 9.75 0.57 -7.00
C GLU A 88 9.24 0.87 -8.43
N LYS A 89 8.47 -0.05 -9.02
CA LYS A 89 7.85 0.17 -10.35
C LYS A 89 6.90 1.37 -10.33
N LEU A 90 6.00 1.44 -9.36
CA LEU A 90 5.02 2.52 -9.23
C LEU A 90 5.67 3.86 -8.88
N HIS A 91 6.78 3.82 -8.13
CA HIS A 91 7.60 5.00 -7.84
C HIS A 91 8.27 5.54 -9.11
N LYS A 92 8.87 4.68 -9.94
CA LYS A 92 9.45 5.07 -11.25
C LYS A 92 8.40 5.66 -12.20
N LYS A 93 7.16 5.18 -12.14
CA LYS A 93 6.01 5.75 -12.87
C LYS A 93 5.49 7.08 -12.28
N GLY A 94 6.02 7.52 -11.12
CA GLY A 94 5.59 8.73 -10.43
C GLY A 94 4.18 8.63 -9.82
N LEU A 95 3.72 7.41 -9.52
CA LEU A 95 2.38 7.12 -8.99
C LEU A 95 2.37 6.96 -7.46
N ILE A 96 3.48 6.51 -6.88
CA ILE A 96 3.64 6.32 -5.43
C ILE A 96 4.92 6.99 -4.92
N LYS A 97 4.89 7.45 -3.68
CA LYS A 97 6.08 7.78 -2.87
C LYS A 97 6.11 6.88 -1.62
N VAL A 98 7.30 6.53 -1.14
CA VAL A 98 7.47 5.82 0.13
C VAL A 98 8.09 6.81 1.13
N ILE A 99 7.35 7.11 2.19
CA ILE A 99 7.82 7.92 3.30
C ILE A 99 8.55 6.99 4.27
N LYS A 100 9.74 7.40 4.69
CA LYS A 100 10.56 6.69 5.67
C LYS A 100 10.54 7.48 6.97
N ARG A 101 10.19 6.83 8.08
CA ARG A 101 10.24 7.40 9.43
C ARG A 101 11.11 6.53 10.32
N THR A 102 12.07 7.14 10.99
CA THR A 102 12.93 6.57 12.04
C THR A 102 12.45 7.01 13.41
#